data_AF-A0A3P3Y953-F1
#
_entry.id   AF-A0A3P3Y953-F1
#
_cell.length_a   1.000
_cell.length_b   1.000
_cell.length_c   1.000
_cell.angle_alpha   90.00
_cell.angle_beta   90.00
_cell.angle_gamma   90.00
#
_symmetry.space_group_name_H-M   'P 1'
#
loop_
_entity.id
_entity.type
_entity.pdbx_description
1 polymer ?
#
loop_
_entity_poly.entity_id
_entity_poly.type
_entity_poly.pdbx_seq_one_letter_code
_entity_poly.pdbx_strand_id
1 'polypeptide(L)'
;MAALRVSYQGEPGAYSEDAARRYFAGSDIELRPCATFADAMRAVKDGVADHAVIPIENSLGGSIHAAYDSLLSSGLFIIGELDYRVRHALLAPKGVDITDVHYVLSHPQALAQCADFLGSRGIHPVPHADTAGAAASVAAERPPATAALASVIAARLHGLDVLHMDCQDEAENFTRFIVLGPTPRMPALGTTCKTSLVFALRDNVPGALFKALAVFALRDIDLTKIESRPGKSLPGRLQPSTPFAPLRYKYCFYLDIVAHCEERSTVNALNHLRELFDFVRVLGTYQSGPAVHNGPTIEGDGNVGMRQPISRPLTGTGPSPLTIAIIGFGTFGQFLAAKIRPLAHRIVAFDFLSDCHAAGAAIGADVADSLDDVFTAHPDVIVVAVSILSFQDVIGKLALGDRYRTTGSVLLVDVLSVKAHPREVLLGHGLPESVDILCTHPMFGPQSAAVSCEGLPFVYDPVRVRDSYRCKGFLDMFRQLGCSMVEMSSEEHDAIAASTQFITHFTGRVLSQLRLKPSAIATRGFLMLLDLVRNTCADSDDLFYALYRFNPRSGAQLAAFRKAVQHVTEVLERGDRDQCHGQESAQQQEGTI
;
A
#
# COMPACT_ATOMS: atom_id res chain seq x y z
N MET A 1 -4.15 25.25 -30.23
CA MET A 1 -5.25 24.36 -29.79
C MET A 1 -6.09 25.13 -28.80
N ALA A 2 -7.40 24.88 -28.71
CA ALA A 2 -8.21 25.49 -27.66
C ALA A 2 -7.81 24.90 -26.29
N ALA A 3 -7.84 25.71 -25.23
CA ALA A 3 -7.56 25.25 -23.87
C ALA A 3 -8.59 24.19 -23.44
N LEU A 4 -8.13 23.14 -22.75
CA LEU A 4 -9.00 22.10 -22.19
C LEU A 4 -9.76 22.65 -20.99
N ARG A 5 -11.08 22.56 -21.00
CA ARG A 5 -11.93 23.07 -19.92
C ARG A 5 -12.11 21.98 -18.88
N VAL A 6 -11.68 22.22 -17.65
CA VAL A 6 -11.73 21.21 -16.58
C VAL A 6 -12.56 21.75 -15.41
N SER A 7 -13.70 21.10 -15.13
CA SER A 7 -14.53 21.43 -13.98
C SER A 7 -14.07 20.71 -12.72
N TYR A 8 -14.27 21.35 -11.57
CA TYR A 8 -14.02 20.74 -10.27
C TYR A 8 -15.00 21.32 -9.24
N GLN A 9 -15.25 20.59 -8.16
CA GLN A 9 -16.05 21.11 -7.04
C GLN A 9 -15.16 21.89 -6.06
N GLY A 10 -15.61 23.09 -5.71
CA GLY A 10 -14.96 23.96 -4.75
C GLY A 10 -14.70 25.37 -5.29
N GLU A 11 -14.05 26.17 -4.47
CA GLU A 11 -13.60 27.52 -4.81
C GLU A 11 -12.15 27.53 -5.32
N PRO A 12 -11.72 28.59 -6.03
CA PRO A 12 -10.32 28.81 -6.35
C PRO A 12 -9.42 28.71 -5.09
N GLY A 13 -8.33 27.95 -5.18
CA GLY A 13 -7.47 27.59 -4.06
C GLY A 13 -7.78 26.22 -3.43
N ALA A 14 -8.87 25.55 -3.82
CA ALA A 14 -9.19 24.21 -3.33
C ALA A 14 -8.20 23.15 -3.81
N TYR A 15 -8.07 22.07 -3.04
CA TYR A 15 -7.23 20.92 -3.43
C TYR A 15 -7.66 20.29 -4.76
N SER A 16 -8.95 20.33 -5.11
CA SER A 16 -9.46 19.87 -6.40
C SER A 16 -8.92 20.69 -7.58
N GLU A 17 -8.66 22.00 -7.39
CA GLU A 17 -8.06 22.85 -8.41
C GLU A 17 -6.61 22.41 -8.69
N ASP A 18 -5.83 22.21 -7.64
CA ASP A 18 -4.43 21.76 -7.78
C ASP A 18 -4.35 20.36 -8.37
N ALA A 19 -5.21 19.44 -7.93
CA ALA A 19 -5.33 18.11 -8.51
C ALA A 19 -5.58 18.17 -10.02
N ALA A 20 -6.47 19.07 -10.47
CA ALA A 20 -6.71 19.28 -11.89
C ALA A 20 -5.48 19.84 -12.63
N ARG A 21 -4.80 20.84 -12.07
CA ARG A 21 -3.57 21.40 -12.65
C ARG A 21 -2.47 20.35 -12.82
N ARG A 22 -2.31 19.48 -11.83
CA ARG A 22 -1.28 18.45 -11.84
C ARG A 22 -1.58 17.32 -12.81
N TYR A 23 -2.83 16.85 -12.84
CA TYR A 23 -3.20 15.79 -13.77
C TYR A 23 -3.05 16.21 -15.24
N PHE A 24 -3.38 17.47 -15.54
CA PHE A 24 -3.25 18.03 -16.88
C PHE A 24 -1.96 18.86 -17.07
N ALA A 25 -0.92 18.62 -16.26
CA ALA A 25 0.35 19.31 -16.39
C ALA A 25 0.91 19.17 -17.82
N GLY A 26 1.35 20.28 -18.41
CA GLY A 26 1.82 20.34 -19.81
C GLY A 26 0.73 20.52 -20.86
N SER A 27 -0.54 20.64 -20.45
CA SER A 27 -1.64 21.08 -21.31
C SER A 27 -2.08 22.50 -20.96
N ASP A 28 -2.56 23.24 -21.96
CA ASP A 28 -3.25 24.50 -21.72
C ASP A 28 -4.67 24.20 -21.20
N ILE A 29 -4.98 24.65 -19.97
CA ILE A 29 -6.23 24.32 -19.28
C ILE A 29 -6.97 25.56 -18.77
N GLU A 30 -8.28 25.55 -18.92
CA GLU A 30 -9.20 26.52 -18.32
C GLU A 30 -9.97 25.82 -17.17
N LEU A 31 -9.70 26.23 -15.93
CA LEU A 31 -10.33 25.64 -14.76
C LEU A 31 -11.68 26.29 -14.45
N ARG A 32 -12.69 25.46 -14.15
CA ARG A 32 -14.04 25.91 -13.85
C ARG A 32 -14.49 25.44 -12.45
N PRO A 33 -14.45 26.31 -11.43
CA PRO A 33 -15.01 25.99 -10.12
C PRO A 33 -16.52 25.79 -10.22
N CYS A 34 -17.04 24.83 -9.47
CA CYS A 34 -18.46 24.50 -9.39
C CYS A 34 -18.86 24.33 -7.91
N ALA A 35 -20.08 24.73 -7.58
CA ALA A 35 -20.58 24.67 -6.20
C ALA A 35 -20.68 23.22 -5.68
N THR A 36 -21.17 22.29 -6.52
CA THR A 36 -21.39 20.89 -6.13
C THR A 36 -20.74 19.89 -7.09
N PHE A 37 -20.55 18.64 -6.64
CA PHE A 37 -20.06 17.56 -7.50
C PHE A 37 -21.00 17.31 -8.69
N ALA A 38 -22.31 17.41 -8.47
CA ALA A 38 -23.32 17.27 -9.52
C ALA A 38 -23.18 18.38 -10.59
N ASP A 39 -22.90 19.62 -10.19
CA ASP A 39 -22.68 20.73 -11.13
C ASP A 39 -21.41 20.53 -11.94
N ALA A 40 -20.31 20.09 -11.30
CA ALA A 40 -19.05 19.81 -11.98
C ALA A 40 -19.20 18.71 -13.04
N MET A 41 -19.89 17.62 -12.72
CA MET A 41 -20.16 16.53 -13.67
C MET A 41 -21.17 16.95 -14.75
N ARG A 42 -22.19 17.73 -14.40
CA ARG A 42 -23.16 18.27 -15.37
C ARG A 42 -22.47 19.19 -16.38
N ALA A 43 -21.48 19.99 -15.96
CA ALA A 43 -20.72 20.83 -16.88
C ALA A 43 -20.03 20.01 -17.99
N VAL A 44 -19.55 18.80 -17.69
CA VAL A 44 -19.00 17.89 -18.71
C VAL A 44 -20.10 17.33 -19.60
N LYS A 45 -21.20 16.89 -19.00
CA LYS A 45 -22.34 16.33 -19.72
C LYS A 45 -22.96 17.31 -20.72
N ASP A 46 -23.01 18.59 -20.36
CA ASP A 46 -23.59 19.67 -21.17
C ASP A 46 -22.57 20.26 -22.17
N GLY A 47 -21.33 19.75 -22.20
CA GLY A 47 -20.26 20.22 -23.09
C GLY A 47 -19.66 21.58 -22.71
N VAL A 48 -19.98 22.07 -21.50
CA VAL A 48 -19.44 23.31 -20.92
C VAL A 48 -17.99 23.12 -20.44
N ALA A 49 -17.66 21.91 -19.97
CA ALA A 49 -16.31 21.44 -19.68
C ALA A 49 -16.01 20.17 -20.48
N ASP A 50 -14.73 19.88 -20.71
CA ASP A 50 -14.28 18.68 -21.41
C ASP A 50 -14.04 17.53 -20.42
N HIS A 51 -13.56 17.86 -19.22
CA HIS A 51 -13.29 16.90 -18.15
C HIS A 51 -13.74 17.42 -16.77
N ALA A 52 -13.97 16.51 -15.82
CA ALA A 52 -14.18 16.85 -14.42
C ALA A 52 -13.17 16.13 -13.52
N VAL A 53 -12.64 16.81 -12.51
CA VAL A 53 -11.75 16.22 -11.50
C VAL A 53 -12.49 16.19 -10.17
N ILE A 54 -12.75 14.97 -9.68
CA ILE A 54 -13.66 14.73 -8.55
C ILE A 54 -12.95 13.88 -7.49
N PRO A 55 -12.89 14.33 -6.22
CA PRO A 55 -12.39 13.51 -5.14
C PRO A 55 -13.41 12.42 -4.80
N ILE A 56 -12.96 11.17 -4.65
CA ILE A 56 -13.84 10.04 -4.31
C ILE A 56 -13.54 9.41 -2.96
N GLU A 57 -12.34 9.62 -2.44
CA GLU A 57 -11.87 8.97 -1.22
C GLU A 57 -10.73 9.78 -0.61
N ASN A 58 -10.67 9.81 0.72
CA ASN A 58 -9.56 10.34 1.49
C ASN A 58 -9.07 9.28 2.48
N SER A 59 -7.75 9.15 2.65
CA SER A 59 -7.14 8.12 3.51
C SER A 59 -7.59 8.20 4.97
N LEU A 60 -7.92 9.41 5.46
CA LEU A 60 -8.36 9.64 6.83
C LEU A 60 -9.90 9.73 6.94
N GLY A 61 -10.57 10.27 5.91
CA GLY A 61 -12.01 10.52 5.89
C GLY A 61 -12.87 9.43 5.24
N GLY A 62 -12.25 8.45 4.58
CA GLY A 62 -12.92 7.40 3.82
C GLY A 62 -13.58 7.89 2.52
N SER A 63 -14.58 7.13 2.05
CA SER A 63 -15.28 7.37 0.79
C SER A 63 -16.15 8.64 0.82
N ILE A 64 -16.04 9.48 -0.22
CA ILE A 64 -16.85 10.70 -0.39
C ILE A 64 -18.17 10.34 -1.07
N HIS A 65 -19.14 9.96 -0.25
CA HIS A 65 -20.43 9.42 -0.69
C HIS A 65 -21.20 10.30 -1.68
N ALA A 66 -21.17 11.62 -1.53
CA ALA A 66 -21.83 12.55 -2.45
C ALA A 66 -21.25 12.51 -3.87
N ALA A 67 -19.96 12.19 -4.02
CA ALA A 67 -19.32 12.01 -5.32
C ALA A 67 -19.83 10.74 -6.02
N TYR A 68 -19.94 9.61 -5.30
CA TYR A 68 -20.47 8.35 -5.83
C TYR A 68 -21.92 8.48 -6.31
N ASP A 69 -22.77 9.12 -5.50
CA ASP A 69 -24.18 9.31 -5.85
C ASP A 69 -24.33 10.16 -7.13
N SER A 70 -23.46 11.15 -7.32
CA SER A 70 -23.42 12.00 -8.51
C SER A 70 -22.83 11.25 -9.73
N LEU A 71 -21.77 10.45 -9.51
CA LEU A 71 -21.07 9.72 -10.57
C LEU A 71 -22.02 8.77 -11.31
N LEU A 72 -22.79 7.97 -10.57
CA LEU A 72 -23.68 6.98 -11.19
C LEU A 72 -24.74 7.63 -12.09
N SER A 73 -25.32 8.75 -11.65
CA SER A 73 -26.38 9.48 -12.36
C SER A 73 -25.86 10.35 -13.51
N SER A 74 -24.57 10.74 -13.48
CA SER A 74 -23.96 11.59 -14.50
C SER A 74 -23.93 10.95 -15.90
N GLY A 75 -23.69 9.63 -15.96
CA GLY A 75 -23.45 8.90 -17.21
C GLY A 75 -22.02 9.02 -17.74
N LEU A 76 -21.13 9.72 -17.03
CA LEU A 76 -19.73 9.90 -17.42
C LEU A 76 -18.90 8.64 -17.19
N PHE A 77 -17.71 8.62 -17.79
CA PHE A 77 -16.72 7.56 -17.65
C PHE A 77 -15.50 8.04 -16.87
N ILE A 78 -14.95 7.16 -16.03
CA ILE A 78 -13.64 7.38 -15.40
C ILE A 78 -12.56 7.12 -16.47
N ILE A 79 -11.75 8.14 -16.72
CA ILE A 79 -10.69 8.12 -17.73
C ILE A 79 -9.29 8.24 -17.13
N GLY A 80 -9.20 8.37 -15.81
CA GLY A 80 -7.95 8.48 -15.07
C GLY A 80 -8.18 8.67 -13.58
N GLU A 81 -7.10 8.59 -12.82
CA GLU A 81 -7.07 8.86 -11.38
C GLU A 81 -5.78 9.58 -10.99
N LEU A 82 -5.80 10.20 -9.80
CA LEU A 82 -4.65 10.86 -9.19
C LEU A 82 -4.74 10.71 -7.67
N ASP A 83 -3.69 10.14 -7.07
CA ASP A 83 -3.50 10.19 -5.61
C ASP A 83 -2.79 11.49 -5.24
N TYR A 84 -3.51 12.35 -4.53
CA TYR A 84 -3.07 13.69 -4.19
C TYR A 84 -2.75 13.80 -2.69
N ARG A 85 -1.51 14.14 -2.35
CA ARG A 85 -1.11 14.38 -0.97
C ARG A 85 -1.61 15.74 -0.46
N VAL A 86 -2.52 15.71 0.51
CA VAL A 86 -3.07 16.89 1.18
C VAL A 86 -2.08 17.36 2.24
N ARG A 87 -1.72 18.65 2.19
CA ARG A 87 -0.84 19.30 3.16
C ARG A 87 -1.50 20.61 3.58
N HIS A 88 -1.94 20.67 4.83
CA HIS A 88 -2.57 21.87 5.37
C HIS A 88 -1.49 22.86 5.79
N ALA A 89 -1.70 24.13 5.43
CA ALA A 89 -0.86 25.25 5.82
C ALA A 89 -1.68 26.22 6.68
N LEU A 90 -1.05 26.76 7.72
CA LEU A 90 -1.61 27.83 8.53
C LEU A 90 -1.33 29.17 7.82
N LEU A 91 -2.39 29.84 7.40
CA LEU A 91 -2.35 31.04 6.57
C LEU A 91 -2.87 32.25 7.35
N ALA A 92 -2.18 33.37 7.27
CA ALA A 92 -2.61 34.62 7.92
C ALA A 92 -2.38 35.84 7.03
N PRO A 93 -3.06 36.97 7.29
CA PRO A 93 -2.76 38.23 6.63
C PRO A 93 -1.29 38.62 6.83
N LYS A 94 -0.73 39.37 5.87
CA LYS A 94 0.69 39.73 5.89
C LYS A 94 1.11 40.44 7.18
N GLY A 95 2.21 39.99 7.76
CA GLY A 95 2.80 40.59 8.96
C GLY A 95 2.17 40.16 10.29
N VAL A 96 1.26 39.19 10.29
CA VAL A 96 0.76 38.53 11.51
C VAL A 96 1.77 37.46 11.95
N ASP A 97 2.19 37.47 13.22
CA ASP A 97 3.00 36.39 13.78
C ASP A 97 2.12 35.22 14.23
N ILE A 98 2.67 34.00 14.22
CA ILE A 98 1.96 32.82 14.71
C ILE A 98 1.57 32.93 16.18
N THR A 99 2.33 33.68 17.00
CA THR A 99 2.00 33.90 18.42
C THR A 99 0.75 34.75 18.61
N ASP A 100 0.35 35.53 17.60
CA ASP A 100 -0.82 36.41 17.65
C ASP A 100 -2.10 35.71 17.16
N VAL A 101 -2.02 34.43 16.78
CA VAL A 101 -3.14 33.64 16.27
C VAL A 101 -3.85 32.95 17.44
N HIS A 102 -5.13 33.26 17.62
CA HIS A 102 -6.00 32.63 18.62
C HIS A 102 -7.14 31.82 17.99
N TYR A 103 -7.51 32.10 16.74
CA TYR A 103 -8.60 31.42 16.04
C TYR A 103 -8.14 30.91 14.68
N VAL A 104 -8.65 29.76 14.26
CA VAL A 104 -8.37 29.18 12.94
C VAL A 104 -9.66 28.76 12.24
N LEU A 105 -9.89 29.30 11.04
CA LEU A 105 -11.01 28.92 10.18
C LEU A 105 -10.61 27.80 9.24
N SER A 106 -11.45 26.77 9.11
CA SER A 106 -11.34 25.78 8.04
C SER A 106 -12.57 24.87 7.97
N HIS A 107 -12.60 23.98 6.99
CA HIS A 107 -13.58 22.90 6.94
C HIS A 107 -13.47 22.01 8.18
N PRO A 108 -14.59 21.52 8.77
CA PRO A 108 -14.57 20.66 9.97
C PRO A 108 -13.61 19.48 9.90
N GLN A 109 -13.51 18.84 8.73
CA GLN A 109 -12.57 17.73 8.52
C GLN A 109 -11.10 18.17 8.56
N ALA A 110 -10.77 19.34 8.03
CA ALA A 110 -9.40 19.86 8.08
C ALA A 110 -9.02 20.29 9.51
N LEU A 111 -9.97 20.87 10.27
CA LEU A 111 -9.78 21.19 11.69
C LEU A 111 -9.54 19.92 12.51
N ALA A 112 -10.33 18.87 12.28
CA ALA A 112 -10.16 17.58 12.96
C ALA A 112 -8.85 16.88 12.61
N GLN A 113 -8.31 17.11 11.41
CA GLN A 113 -7.02 16.58 10.95
C GLN A 113 -5.81 17.35 11.50
N CYS A 114 -6.01 18.49 12.16
CA CYS A 114 -4.95 19.34 12.71
C CYS A 114 -5.19 19.62 14.21
N ALA A 115 -5.94 18.76 14.89
CA ALA A 115 -6.43 19.01 16.24
C ALA A 115 -5.29 19.07 17.24
N ASP A 116 -4.27 18.22 17.11
CA ASP A 116 -3.11 18.22 18.01
C ASP A 116 -2.22 19.43 17.75
N PHE A 117 -2.01 19.78 16.48
CA PHE A 117 -1.30 21.01 16.10
C PHE A 117 -1.95 22.27 16.69
N LEU A 118 -3.28 22.38 16.60
CA LEU A 118 -4.02 23.53 17.12
C LEU A 118 -4.06 23.52 18.66
N GLY A 119 -4.32 22.35 19.25
CA GLY A 119 -4.42 22.16 20.69
C GLY A 119 -3.11 22.48 21.43
N SER A 120 -1.97 22.03 20.89
CA SER A 120 -0.64 22.31 21.45
C SER A 120 -0.28 23.80 21.49
N ARG A 121 -0.98 24.64 20.74
CA ARG A 121 -0.79 26.10 20.67
C ARG A 121 -1.93 26.91 21.30
N GLY A 122 -2.95 26.24 21.86
CA GLY A 122 -4.13 26.91 22.41
C GLY A 122 -4.95 27.68 21.38
N ILE A 123 -4.89 27.27 20.10
CA ILE A 123 -5.61 27.91 19.01
C ILE A 123 -7.02 27.30 18.92
N HIS A 124 -8.05 28.13 18.85
CA HIS A 124 -9.44 27.71 18.80
C HIS A 124 -9.92 27.44 17.36
N PRO A 125 -10.39 26.22 17.04
CA PRO A 125 -10.92 25.89 15.71
C PRO A 125 -12.31 26.50 15.50
N VAL A 126 -12.52 27.13 14.33
CA VAL A 126 -13.79 27.76 13.92
C VAL A 126 -14.23 27.13 12.59
N PRO A 127 -15.34 26.36 12.58
CA PRO A 127 -15.85 25.73 11.37
C PRO A 127 -16.21 26.74 10.27
N HIS A 128 -15.80 26.44 9.04
CA HIS A 128 -16.13 27.14 7.81
C HIS A 128 -16.65 26.15 6.75
N ALA A 129 -17.34 26.66 5.71
CA ALA A 129 -17.96 25.82 4.69
C ALA A 129 -16.96 24.97 3.88
N ASP A 130 -15.79 25.53 3.58
CA ASP A 130 -14.67 24.83 2.95
C ASP A 130 -13.31 25.49 3.29
N THR A 131 -12.22 24.84 2.90
CA THR A 131 -10.83 25.26 3.20
C THR A 131 -10.38 26.50 2.41
N ALA A 132 -10.76 26.60 1.14
CA ALA A 132 -10.34 27.71 0.27
C ALA A 132 -11.12 28.98 0.60
N GLY A 133 -12.43 28.86 0.80
CA GLY A 133 -13.31 29.91 1.30
C GLY A 133 -12.88 30.40 2.68
N ALA A 134 -12.35 29.55 3.56
CA ALA A 134 -11.80 30.00 4.84
C ALA A 134 -10.60 30.94 4.65
N ALA A 135 -9.69 30.63 3.71
CA ALA A 135 -8.59 31.51 3.35
C ALA A 135 -9.09 32.81 2.70
N ALA A 136 -10.09 32.73 1.82
CA ALA A 136 -10.70 33.91 1.19
C ALA A 136 -11.32 34.85 2.24
N SER A 137 -12.08 34.32 3.19
CA SER A 137 -12.69 35.08 4.29
C SER A 137 -11.64 35.75 5.17
N VAL A 138 -10.57 35.03 5.56
CA VAL A 138 -9.47 35.60 6.34
C VAL A 138 -8.74 36.72 5.58
N ALA A 139 -8.55 36.57 4.27
CA ALA A 139 -7.93 37.60 3.44
C ALA A 139 -8.79 38.86 3.28
N ALA A 140 -10.09 38.68 3.08
CA ALA A 140 -11.04 39.77 2.82
C ALA A 140 -11.42 40.53 4.09
N GLU A 141 -11.78 39.82 5.16
CA GLU A 141 -12.35 40.41 6.37
C GLU A 141 -11.28 40.78 7.41
N ARG A 142 -10.12 40.11 7.37
CA ARG A 142 -9.02 40.26 8.33
C ARG A 142 -9.49 40.24 9.80
N PRO A 143 -10.24 39.19 10.21
CA PRO A 143 -10.67 39.07 11.59
C PRO A 143 -9.46 39.08 12.54
N PRO A 144 -9.57 39.75 13.70
CA PRO A 144 -8.45 39.88 14.62
C PRO A 144 -7.98 38.52 15.13
N ALA A 145 -6.67 38.36 15.30
CA ALA A 145 -6.04 37.13 15.83
C ALA A 145 -6.48 35.83 15.14
N THR A 146 -6.75 35.89 13.84
CA THR A 146 -7.40 34.80 13.12
C THR A 146 -6.59 34.40 11.88
N ALA A 147 -6.39 33.09 11.73
CA ALA A 147 -5.75 32.46 10.59
C ALA A 147 -6.73 31.48 9.89
N ALA A 148 -6.32 30.94 8.76
CA ALA A 148 -7.03 29.86 8.05
C ALA A 148 -6.13 28.63 7.93
N LEU A 149 -6.71 27.43 8.02
CA LEU A 149 -6.05 26.21 7.55
C LEU A 149 -6.51 25.89 6.14
N ALA A 150 -5.62 25.97 5.16
CA ALA A 150 -5.95 25.74 3.76
C ALA A 150 -4.73 25.27 2.95
N SER A 151 -4.90 25.18 1.63
CA SER A 151 -3.80 24.87 0.71
C SER A 151 -2.83 26.06 0.57
N VAL A 152 -1.58 25.79 0.23
CA VAL A 152 -0.58 26.83 -0.10
C VAL A 152 -1.00 27.65 -1.33
N ILE A 153 -1.79 27.07 -2.23
CA ILE A 153 -2.30 27.77 -3.41
C ILE A 153 -3.31 28.84 -3.02
N ALA A 154 -4.19 28.55 -2.05
CA ALA A 154 -5.10 29.54 -1.49
C ALA A 154 -4.32 30.73 -0.89
N ALA A 155 -3.18 30.47 -0.24
CA ALA A 155 -2.30 31.53 0.27
C ALA A 155 -1.81 32.46 -0.84
N ARG A 156 -1.30 31.89 -1.94
CA ARG A 156 -0.81 32.66 -3.10
C ARG A 156 -1.93 33.44 -3.77
N LEU A 157 -3.09 32.81 -3.96
CA LEU A 157 -4.24 33.41 -4.63
C LEU A 157 -4.77 34.63 -3.87
N HIS A 158 -4.84 34.54 -2.54
CA HIS A 158 -5.41 35.58 -1.70
C HIS A 158 -4.35 36.51 -1.06
N GLY A 159 -3.07 36.32 -1.39
CA GLY A 159 -1.97 37.14 -0.89
C GLY A 159 -1.72 37.00 0.62
N LEU A 160 -1.99 35.84 1.19
CA LEU A 160 -1.74 35.50 2.60
C LEU A 160 -0.32 34.96 2.81
N ASP A 161 0.21 35.17 4.01
CA ASP A 161 1.49 34.59 4.44
C ASP A 161 1.25 33.17 4.99
N VAL A 162 2.19 32.27 4.68
CA VAL A 162 2.23 30.93 5.24
C VAL A 162 3.03 30.96 6.53
N LEU A 163 2.34 30.86 7.67
CA LEU A 163 2.96 30.89 9.00
C LEU A 163 3.56 29.54 9.39
N HIS A 164 2.90 28.46 8.99
CA HIS A 164 3.34 27.10 9.27
C HIS A 164 2.87 26.15 8.17
N MET A 165 3.72 25.19 7.81
CA MET A 165 3.42 24.13 6.84
C MET A 165 3.18 22.81 7.57
N ASP A 166 2.46 21.88 6.94
CA ASP A 166 2.23 20.53 7.47
C ASP A 166 1.57 20.54 8.85
N CYS A 167 0.48 21.30 8.98
CA CYS A 167 -0.27 21.42 10.23
C CYS A 167 -1.13 20.18 10.55
N GLN A 168 -1.23 19.23 9.63
CA GLN A 168 -1.96 17.98 9.87
C GLN A 168 -1.24 17.08 10.86
N ASP A 169 -2.01 16.39 11.71
CA ASP A 169 -1.50 15.49 12.74
C ASP A 169 -0.92 14.21 12.10
N GLU A 170 -1.53 13.74 11.00
CA GLU A 170 -1.07 12.57 10.24
C GLU A 170 -0.37 12.97 8.94
N ALA A 171 0.88 12.53 8.76
CA ALA A 171 1.68 12.88 7.60
C ALA A 171 1.18 12.23 6.29
N GLU A 172 0.50 11.08 6.38
CA GLU A 172 -0.02 10.30 5.24
C GLU A 172 -1.50 10.60 4.93
N ASN A 173 -1.78 11.87 4.62
CA ASN A 173 -3.09 12.32 4.19
C ASN A 173 -3.18 12.39 2.66
N PHE A 174 -3.86 11.43 2.05
CA PHE A 174 -4.03 11.33 0.61
C PHE A 174 -5.50 11.38 0.23
N THR A 175 -5.82 12.16 -0.81
CA THR A 175 -7.12 12.17 -1.44
C THR A 175 -6.99 11.60 -2.84
N ARG A 176 -7.77 10.56 -3.12
CA ARG A 176 -7.87 9.97 -4.45
C ARG A 176 -8.89 10.75 -5.28
N PHE A 177 -8.42 11.32 -6.37
CA PHE A 177 -9.22 11.99 -7.38
C PHE A 177 -9.42 11.09 -8.58
N ILE A 178 -10.61 11.14 -9.18
CA ILE A 178 -10.89 10.57 -10.49
C ILE A 178 -11.08 11.67 -11.51
N VAL A 179 -10.69 11.37 -12.74
CA VAL A 179 -10.90 12.22 -13.91
C VAL A 179 -12.01 11.64 -14.75
N LEU A 180 -13.01 12.46 -15.05
CA LEU A 180 -14.20 12.05 -15.77
C LEU A 180 -14.22 12.64 -17.18
N GLY A 181 -14.70 11.85 -18.13
CA GLY A 181 -14.92 12.27 -19.51
C GLY A 181 -16.26 11.78 -20.06
N PRO A 182 -16.75 12.40 -21.15
CA PRO A 182 -18.00 12.00 -21.80
C PRO A 182 -17.86 10.67 -22.56
N THR A 183 -16.64 10.31 -22.96
CA THR A 183 -16.32 9.07 -23.66
C THR A 183 -15.30 8.26 -22.87
N PRO A 184 -15.38 6.92 -22.88
CA PRO A 184 -14.36 6.08 -22.27
C PRO A 184 -13.03 6.28 -22.98
N ARG A 185 -11.94 6.28 -22.21
CA ARG A 185 -10.56 6.34 -22.71
C ARG A 185 -9.79 5.16 -22.14
N MET A 186 -9.88 4.03 -22.83
CA MET A 186 -9.24 2.79 -22.37
C MET A 186 -7.75 2.82 -22.68
N PRO A 187 -6.90 2.39 -21.74
CA PRO A 187 -5.49 2.18 -22.03
C PRO A 187 -5.31 0.96 -22.94
N ALA A 188 -4.10 0.73 -23.46
CA ALA A 188 -3.84 -0.41 -24.32
C ALA A 188 -3.94 -1.73 -23.53
N LEU A 189 -4.39 -2.80 -24.21
CA LEU A 189 -4.35 -4.15 -23.63
C LEU A 189 -2.93 -4.51 -23.19
N GLY A 190 -2.80 -5.09 -21.99
CA GLY A 190 -1.52 -5.44 -21.38
C GLY A 190 -0.85 -4.32 -20.57
N THR A 191 -1.43 -3.12 -20.50
CA THR A 191 -0.98 -2.09 -19.54
C THR A 191 -1.58 -2.31 -18.16
N THR A 192 -0.81 -2.03 -17.11
CA THR A 192 -1.33 -1.98 -15.74
C THR A 192 -2.41 -0.90 -15.63
N CYS A 193 -3.63 -1.32 -15.35
CA CYS A 193 -4.79 -0.46 -15.29
C CYS A 193 -5.79 -0.93 -14.25
N LYS A 194 -6.69 -0.03 -13.87
CA LYS A 194 -7.84 -0.34 -13.03
C LYS A 194 -9.10 -0.30 -13.87
N THR A 195 -10.04 -1.19 -13.56
CA THR A 195 -11.42 -1.11 -14.03
C THR A 195 -12.30 -0.81 -12.82
N SER A 196 -12.98 0.33 -12.84
CA SER A 196 -14.03 0.63 -11.86
C SER A 196 -15.37 0.15 -12.38
N LEU A 197 -16.15 -0.48 -11.52
CA LEU A 197 -17.52 -0.88 -11.85
C LEU A 197 -18.46 -0.69 -10.66
N VAL A 198 -19.74 -0.70 -10.97
CA VAL A 198 -20.82 -0.73 -9.99
C VAL A 198 -21.79 -1.84 -10.33
N PHE A 199 -22.26 -2.55 -9.31
CA PHE A 199 -23.38 -3.49 -9.46
C PHE A 199 -24.40 -3.28 -8.35
N ALA A 200 -25.65 -3.67 -8.59
CA ALA A 200 -26.71 -3.57 -7.60
C ALA A 200 -27.31 -4.93 -7.24
N LEU A 201 -27.62 -5.10 -5.96
CA LEU A 201 -28.34 -6.27 -5.49
C LEU A 201 -29.82 -6.15 -5.86
N ARG A 202 -30.36 -7.20 -6.49
CA ARG A 202 -31.80 -7.36 -6.71
C ARG A 202 -32.54 -7.53 -5.39
N ASP A 203 -32.06 -8.47 -4.56
CA ASP A 203 -32.54 -8.77 -3.22
C ASP A 203 -31.35 -8.76 -2.25
N ASN A 204 -31.52 -8.15 -1.06
CA ASN A 204 -30.49 -8.11 -0.03
C ASN A 204 -30.49 -9.42 0.79
N VAL A 205 -30.03 -10.51 0.15
CA VAL A 205 -30.00 -11.86 0.75
C VAL A 205 -28.60 -12.26 1.23
N PRO A 206 -28.49 -13.12 2.27
CA PRO A 206 -27.20 -13.64 2.73
C PRO A 206 -26.38 -14.25 1.59
N GLY A 207 -25.08 -13.93 1.56
CA GLY A 207 -24.14 -14.45 0.56
C GLY A 207 -24.21 -13.81 -0.83
N ALA A 208 -25.09 -12.82 -1.07
CA ALA A 208 -25.16 -12.14 -2.37
C ALA A 208 -23.84 -11.45 -2.73
N LEU A 209 -23.23 -10.71 -1.79
CA LEU A 209 -21.94 -10.09 -2.00
C LEU A 209 -20.82 -11.12 -2.20
N PHE A 210 -20.82 -12.22 -1.45
CA PHE A 210 -19.86 -13.32 -1.64
C PHE A 210 -19.91 -13.87 -3.06
N LYS A 211 -21.12 -14.11 -3.61
CA LYS A 211 -21.29 -14.56 -5.00
C LYS A 211 -20.73 -13.54 -6.00
N ALA A 212 -20.95 -12.25 -5.76
CA ALA A 212 -20.38 -11.18 -6.59
C ALA A 212 -18.85 -11.19 -6.57
N LEU A 213 -18.23 -11.27 -5.38
CA LEU A 213 -16.78 -11.27 -5.24
C LEU A 213 -16.13 -12.55 -5.78
N ALA A 214 -16.82 -13.68 -5.67
CA ALA A 214 -16.34 -14.97 -6.18
C ALA A 214 -16.08 -14.94 -7.70
N VAL A 215 -16.78 -14.13 -8.48
CA VAL A 215 -16.56 -14.07 -9.94
C VAL A 215 -15.16 -13.54 -10.28
N PHE A 216 -14.62 -12.64 -9.45
CA PHE A 216 -13.28 -12.06 -9.60
C PHE A 216 -12.22 -12.92 -8.91
N ALA A 217 -12.47 -13.34 -7.68
CA ALA A 217 -11.55 -14.17 -6.91
C ALA A 217 -11.26 -15.51 -7.60
N LEU A 218 -12.26 -16.14 -8.22
CA LEU A 218 -12.07 -17.36 -9.01
C LEU A 218 -11.36 -17.10 -10.37
N ARG A 219 -10.86 -15.91 -10.62
CA ARG A 219 -10.08 -15.59 -11.83
C ARG A 219 -8.79 -14.87 -11.48
N ASP A 220 -8.43 -14.85 -10.19
CA ASP A 220 -7.24 -14.21 -9.65
C ASP A 220 -7.16 -12.73 -10.05
N ILE A 221 -8.33 -12.08 -10.13
CA ILE A 221 -8.48 -10.64 -10.39
C ILE A 221 -8.51 -9.94 -9.03
N ASP A 222 -7.53 -9.07 -8.80
CA ASP A 222 -7.39 -8.34 -7.54
C ASP A 222 -8.42 -7.20 -7.43
N LEU A 223 -8.87 -6.94 -6.20
CA LEU A 223 -9.79 -5.86 -5.86
C LEU A 223 -9.07 -4.85 -4.98
N THR A 224 -8.92 -3.61 -5.45
CA THR A 224 -8.33 -2.52 -4.67
C THR A 224 -9.36 -1.69 -3.92
N LYS A 225 -10.65 -1.85 -4.24
CA LYS A 225 -11.73 -1.12 -3.54
C LYS A 225 -13.03 -1.91 -3.54
N ILE A 226 -13.73 -1.83 -2.41
CA ILE A 226 -15.14 -2.20 -2.27
C ILE A 226 -15.85 -1.19 -1.38
N GLU A 227 -16.95 -0.61 -1.88
CA GLU A 227 -17.79 0.32 -1.12
C GLU A 227 -19.27 -0.03 -1.31
N SER A 228 -20.03 -0.11 -0.22
CA SER A 228 -21.48 -0.36 -0.26
C SER A 228 -22.27 0.93 -0.07
N ARG A 229 -23.29 1.16 -0.90
CA ARG A 229 -24.14 2.36 -0.86
C ARG A 229 -25.62 2.00 -0.94
N PRO A 230 -26.49 2.59 -0.11
CA PRO A 230 -27.94 2.50 -0.31
C PRO A 230 -28.31 3.14 -1.66
N GLY A 231 -28.88 2.35 -2.57
CA GLY A 231 -29.22 2.71 -3.94
C GLY A 231 -30.41 3.68 -4.04
N LYS A 232 -30.23 4.92 -3.57
CA LYS A 232 -31.19 6.01 -3.72
C LYS A 232 -31.39 6.44 -5.18
N SER A 233 -30.41 6.16 -6.05
CA SER A 233 -30.27 6.77 -7.38
C SER A 233 -30.02 5.76 -8.51
N LEU A 234 -30.52 4.52 -8.38
CA LEU A 234 -30.43 3.54 -9.46
C LEU A 234 -31.33 3.95 -10.64
N PRO A 235 -30.78 4.14 -11.86
CA PRO A 235 -31.60 4.39 -13.04
C PRO A 235 -32.38 3.12 -13.41
N GLY A 236 -33.71 3.20 -13.41
CA GLY A 236 -34.61 2.13 -13.83
C GLY A 236 -35.41 1.50 -12.70
N ARG A 237 -36.70 1.25 -12.96
CA ARG A 237 -37.62 0.53 -12.07
C ARG A 237 -37.23 -0.96 -12.01
N LEU A 238 -36.22 -1.30 -11.20
CA LEU A 238 -36.00 -2.68 -10.78
C LEU A 238 -37.20 -3.09 -9.90
N GLN A 239 -38.13 -3.87 -10.47
CA GLN A 239 -39.28 -4.44 -9.77
C GLN A 239 -38.81 -5.58 -8.85
N PRO A 240 -39.43 -5.74 -7.67
CA PRO A 240 -39.05 -6.79 -6.73
C PRO A 240 -39.32 -8.17 -7.35
N SER A 241 -38.46 -9.15 -7.06
CA SER A 241 -38.64 -10.54 -7.48
C SER A 241 -39.83 -11.21 -6.79
N THR A 242 -40.21 -10.72 -5.60
CA THR A 242 -41.24 -11.32 -4.75
C THR A 242 -42.16 -10.25 -4.13
N PRO A 243 -43.47 -10.54 -3.97
CA PRO A 243 -44.42 -9.61 -3.36
C PRO A 243 -44.25 -9.42 -1.84
N PHE A 244 -43.34 -10.19 -1.20
CA PHE A 244 -43.13 -10.19 0.25
C PHE A 244 -41.83 -9.51 0.71
N ALA A 245 -40.98 -9.05 -0.21
CA ALA A 245 -39.77 -8.29 0.11
C ALA A 245 -40.04 -6.79 -0.02
N PRO A 246 -40.31 -6.04 1.07
CA PRO A 246 -40.41 -4.59 0.97
C PRO A 246 -39.07 -4.01 0.50
N LEU A 247 -39.09 -3.21 -0.59
CA LEU A 247 -37.95 -2.55 -1.25
C LEU A 247 -37.30 -1.44 -0.40
N ARG A 248 -37.12 -1.63 0.90
CA ARG A 248 -36.63 -0.58 1.81
C ARG A 248 -35.13 -0.32 1.65
N TYR A 249 -34.35 -1.33 1.28
CA TYR A 249 -32.88 -1.24 1.19
C TYR A 249 -32.34 -1.93 -0.06
N LYS A 250 -32.15 -1.18 -1.15
CA LYS A 250 -31.35 -1.62 -2.30
C LYS A 250 -29.91 -1.21 -2.07
N TYR A 251 -28.95 -2.10 -2.33
CA TYR A 251 -27.53 -1.78 -2.20
C TYR A 251 -26.85 -1.77 -3.57
N CYS A 252 -26.06 -0.73 -3.82
CA CYS A 252 -25.08 -0.68 -4.89
C CYS A 252 -23.70 -0.94 -4.28
N PHE A 253 -22.86 -1.64 -5.00
CA PHE A 253 -21.48 -1.89 -4.64
C PHE A 253 -20.59 -1.31 -5.72
N TYR A 254 -19.69 -0.43 -5.32
CA TYR A 254 -18.63 0.10 -6.19
C TYR A 254 -17.37 -0.73 -5.96
N LEU A 255 -16.80 -1.22 -7.03
CA LEU A 255 -15.56 -2.01 -7.01
C LEU A 255 -14.52 -1.37 -7.93
N ASP A 256 -13.27 -1.44 -7.49
CA ASP A 256 -12.12 -1.27 -8.37
C ASP A 256 -11.37 -2.59 -8.46
N ILE A 257 -11.13 -3.05 -9.68
CA ILE A 257 -10.33 -4.25 -9.96
C ILE A 257 -9.05 -3.87 -10.69
N VAL A 258 -7.94 -4.56 -10.39
CA VAL A 258 -6.66 -4.41 -11.10
C VAL A 258 -6.65 -5.32 -12.32
N ALA A 259 -7.39 -4.94 -13.34
CA ALA A 259 -7.42 -5.65 -14.62
C ALA A 259 -8.00 -4.78 -15.73
N HIS A 260 -7.62 -5.06 -16.97
CA HIS A 260 -8.24 -4.44 -18.13
C HIS A 260 -9.63 -5.07 -18.39
N CYS A 261 -10.66 -4.26 -18.67
CA CYS A 261 -12.02 -4.77 -18.85
C CYS A 261 -12.19 -5.70 -20.07
N GLU A 262 -11.31 -5.58 -21.07
CA GLU A 262 -11.30 -6.40 -22.30
C GLU A 262 -10.39 -7.64 -22.20
N GLU A 263 -9.67 -7.84 -21.08
CA GLU A 263 -8.95 -9.09 -20.87
C GLU A 263 -9.92 -10.26 -20.73
N ARG A 264 -9.56 -11.41 -21.30
CA ARG A 264 -10.45 -12.58 -21.35
C ARG A 264 -10.94 -13.01 -19.96
N SER A 265 -10.07 -12.98 -18.95
CA SER A 265 -10.42 -13.27 -17.54
C SER A 265 -11.48 -12.28 -17.05
N THR A 266 -11.25 -10.98 -17.22
CA THR A 266 -12.14 -9.91 -16.78
C THR A 266 -13.48 -9.91 -17.52
N VAL A 267 -13.48 -10.11 -18.84
CA VAL A 267 -14.71 -10.24 -19.64
C VAL A 267 -15.56 -11.40 -19.10
N ASN A 268 -14.94 -12.56 -18.83
CA ASN A 268 -15.63 -13.70 -18.25
C ASN A 268 -16.16 -13.41 -16.84
N ALA A 269 -15.42 -12.63 -16.03
CA ALA A 269 -15.85 -12.22 -14.70
C ALA A 269 -17.08 -11.29 -14.77
N LEU A 270 -17.03 -10.28 -15.63
CA LEU A 270 -18.10 -9.31 -15.83
C LEU A 270 -19.36 -9.97 -16.41
N ASN A 271 -19.22 -10.94 -17.32
CA ASN A 271 -20.35 -11.70 -17.85
C ASN A 271 -21.01 -12.55 -16.77
N HIS A 272 -20.23 -13.27 -15.97
CA HIS A 272 -20.76 -14.03 -14.84
C HIS A 272 -21.41 -13.11 -13.79
N LEU A 273 -20.86 -11.92 -13.56
CA LEU A 273 -21.47 -10.92 -12.68
C LEU A 273 -22.84 -10.46 -13.22
N ARG A 274 -22.96 -10.25 -14.54
CA ARG A 274 -24.24 -9.87 -15.20
C ARG A 274 -25.28 -10.99 -15.17
N GLU A 275 -24.87 -12.25 -15.08
CA GLU A 275 -25.79 -13.38 -14.86
C GLU A 275 -26.39 -13.37 -13.45
N LEU A 276 -25.63 -12.87 -12.47
CA LEU A 276 -26.03 -12.84 -11.06
C LEU A 276 -26.81 -11.57 -10.69
N PHE A 277 -26.57 -10.44 -11.37
CA PHE A 277 -27.11 -9.13 -11.00
C PHE A 277 -27.70 -8.37 -12.18
N ASP A 278 -28.91 -7.84 -11.98
CA ASP A 278 -29.69 -7.12 -13.01
C ASP A 278 -29.04 -5.80 -13.46
N PHE A 279 -28.20 -5.21 -12.60
CA PHE A 279 -27.49 -3.98 -12.91
C PHE A 279 -25.99 -4.17 -12.64
N VAL A 280 -25.21 -4.09 -13.72
CA VAL A 280 -23.75 -4.05 -13.70
C VAL A 280 -23.32 -3.01 -14.72
N ARG A 281 -22.55 -2.01 -14.29
CA ARG A 281 -22.00 -0.96 -15.15
C ARG A 281 -20.52 -0.81 -14.91
N VAL A 282 -19.74 -0.91 -15.97
CA VAL A 282 -18.33 -0.47 -15.98
C VAL A 282 -18.34 1.06 -16.00
N LEU A 283 -17.72 1.67 -15.00
CA LEU A 283 -17.60 3.12 -14.86
C LEU A 283 -16.39 3.64 -15.63
N GLY A 284 -15.35 2.83 -15.81
CA GLY A 284 -14.20 3.16 -16.65
C GLY A 284 -13.08 2.16 -16.49
N THR A 285 -12.23 2.08 -17.52
CA THR A 285 -10.95 1.37 -17.49
C THR A 285 -9.88 2.39 -17.79
N TYR A 286 -8.96 2.58 -16.87
CA TYR A 286 -8.01 3.69 -16.90
C TYR A 286 -6.68 3.28 -16.28
N GLN A 287 -5.61 3.95 -16.70
CA GLN A 287 -4.28 3.68 -16.18
C GLN A 287 -4.24 3.98 -14.67
N SER A 288 -3.62 3.08 -13.90
CA SER A 288 -3.37 3.33 -12.48
C SER A 288 -2.35 4.48 -12.37
N GLY A 289 -2.68 5.53 -11.63
CA GLY A 289 -1.85 6.74 -11.59
C GLY A 289 -0.51 6.50 -10.89
N PRO A 290 0.60 7.13 -11.34
CA PRO A 290 1.81 7.22 -10.53
C PRO A 290 1.59 8.19 -9.36
N ALA A 291 2.06 7.85 -8.16
CA ALA A 291 2.09 8.76 -7.02
C ALA A 291 2.99 9.96 -7.35
N VAL A 292 2.40 11.11 -7.71
CA VAL A 292 3.18 12.32 -8.00
C VAL A 292 3.64 12.94 -6.68
N HIS A 293 4.93 12.81 -6.36
CA HIS A 293 5.56 13.49 -5.23
C HIS A 293 5.55 15.01 -5.44
N ASN A 294 4.99 15.74 -4.48
CA ASN A 294 4.91 17.21 -4.47
C ASN A 294 6.31 17.85 -4.33
N GLY A 295 6.91 18.30 -5.43
CA GLY A 295 7.92 19.35 -5.44
C GLY A 295 7.27 20.69 -5.85
N PRO A 296 7.55 21.82 -5.20
CA PRO A 296 6.98 23.10 -5.62
C PRO A 296 7.71 23.60 -6.89
N THR A 297 7.03 23.60 -8.02
CA THR A 297 7.43 24.40 -9.19
C THR A 297 6.97 25.83 -8.97
N ILE A 298 7.92 26.74 -8.74
CA ILE A 298 7.71 28.19 -8.86
C ILE A 298 8.56 28.64 -10.05
N GLU A 299 7.92 28.88 -11.18
CA GLU A 299 8.47 29.72 -12.24
C GLU A 299 8.33 31.19 -11.83
N GLY A 300 9.36 31.99 -12.13
CA GLY A 300 9.63 33.28 -11.49
C GLY A 300 8.85 34.48 -12.04
N ASP A 301 8.72 35.50 -11.19
CA ASP A 301 9.10 36.88 -11.51
C ASP A 301 9.08 37.77 -10.25
N GLY A 302 10.06 38.67 -10.11
CA GLY A 302 9.91 39.93 -9.36
C GLY A 302 10.33 40.02 -7.87
N ASN A 303 11.63 39.93 -7.59
CA ASN A 303 12.42 40.77 -6.66
C ASN A 303 11.74 41.40 -5.41
N VAL A 304 11.91 40.80 -4.21
CA VAL A 304 11.97 41.54 -2.92
C VAL A 304 13.04 40.91 -2.02
N GLY A 305 14.02 41.72 -1.62
CA GLY A 305 15.27 41.27 -1.00
C GLY A 305 15.15 40.75 0.44
N MET A 306 15.80 39.60 0.69
CA MET A 306 16.30 39.20 2.01
C MET A 306 17.80 38.86 1.90
N ARG A 307 18.56 39.30 2.92
CA ARG A 307 20.01 39.18 3.04
C ARG A 307 20.47 37.72 3.10
N GLN A 308 21.49 37.39 2.31
CA GLN A 308 22.11 36.05 2.23
C GLN A 308 22.91 35.69 3.48
N PRO A 309 22.83 34.44 3.97
CA PRO A 309 24.00 33.67 4.36
C PRO A 309 24.55 32.93 3.13
N ILE A 310 25.87 32.89 3.03
CA ILE A 310 26.62 32.34 1.89
C ILE A 310 26.38 30.83 1.81
N SER A 311 25.60 30.38 0.82
CA SER A 311 25.38 28.97 0.50
C SER A 311 25.85 28.70 -0.93
N ARG A 312 26.87 27.83 -1.06
CA ARG A 312 27.27 27.22 -2.34
C ARG A 312 26.08 26.50 -2.99
N PRO A 313 26.05 26.36 -4.33
CA PRO A 313 24.88 25.83 -5.03
C PRO A 313 24.68 24.34 -4.70
N LEU A 314 23.52 24.01 -4.16
CA LEU A 314 23.04 22.65 -4.00
C LEU A 314 22.36 22.21 -5.30
N THR A 315 23.05 21.39 -6.07
CA THR A 315 22.51 20.59 -7.17
C THR A 315 21.91 19.30 -6.62
N GLY A 316 20.61 19.06 -6.82
CA GLY A 316 19.94 17.75 -6.84
C GLY A 316 19.76 17.01 -5.50
N THR A 317 18.53 16.68 -5.13
CA THR A 317 18.24 15.73 -4.03
C THR A 317 17.16 14.73 -4.45
N GLY A 318 17.56 13.70 -5.20
CA GLY A 318 17.13 12.33 -4.88
C GLY A 318 17.95 11.83 -3.68
N PRO A 319 17.61 10.67 -3.07
CA PRO A 319 18.48 10.08 -2.04
C PRO A 319 19.88 9.89 -2.64
N SER A 320 20.93 10.28 -1.90
CA SER A 320 22.30 10.07 -2.37
C SER A 320 22.53 8.58 -2.57
N PRO A 321 23.24 8.18 -3.64
CA PRO A 321 23.49 6.77 -3.91
C PRO A 321 24.32 6.15 -2.77
N LEU A 322 23.69 5.26 -2.01
CA LEU A 322 24.34 4.44 -0.99
C LEU A 322 25.30 3.41 -1.60
N THR A 323 26.37 3.10 -0.87
CA THR A 323 27.19 1.90 -1.08
C THR A 323 26.70 0.77 -0.20
N ILE A 324 26.24 -0.32 -0.82
CA ILE A 324 25.58 -1.45 -0.15
C ILE A 324 26.42 -2.70 -0.34
N ALA A 325 26.99 -3.21 0.74
CA ALA A 325 27.63 -4.51 0.75
C ALA A 325 26.59 -5.62 1.01
N ILE A 326 26.61 -6.70 0.23
CA ILE A 326 25.77 -7.88 0.44
C ILE A 326 26.69 -9.06 0.75
N ILE A 327 26.63 -9.53 2.00
CA ILE A 327 27.39 -10.66 2.52
C ILE A 327 26.49 -11.91 2.52
N GLY A 328 26.87 -12.91 1.74
CA GLY A 328 26.01 -14.05 1.40
C GLY A 328 25.37 -13.83 0.03
N PHE A 329 26.13 -14.09 -1.03
CA PHE A 329 25.73 -13.89 -2.41
C PHE A 329 25.17 -15.17 -3.06
N GLY A 330 24.43 -15.95 -2.27
CA GLY A 330 23.61 -17.06 -2.76
C GLY A 330 22.34 -16.58 -3.48
N THR A 331 21.37 -17.48 -3.64
CA THR A 331 20.13 -17.20 -4.38
C THR A 331 19.41 -15.93 -3.93
N PHE A 332 19.29 -15.72 -2.61
CA PHE A 332 18.59 -14.55 -2.08
C PHE A 332 19.42 -13.26 -2.16
N GLY A 333 20.73 -13.33 -1.89
CA GLY A 333 21.62 -12.17 -2.03
C GLY A 333 21.70 -11.67 -3.47
N GLN A 334 21.76 -12.58 -4.44
CA GLN A 334 21.69 -12.25 -5.87
C GLN A 334 20.35 -11.63 -6.25
N PHE A 335 19.25 -12.20 -5.77
CA PHE A 335 17.91 -11.63 -5.96
C PHE A 335 17.83 -10.20 -5.42
N LEU A 336 18.32 -9.97 -4.21
CA LEU A 336 18.31 -8.66 -3.61
C LEU A 336 19.17 -7.66 -4.41
N ALA A 337 20.39 -8.07 -4.79
CA ALA A 337 21.27 -7.23 -5.61
C ALA A 337 20.62 -6.84 -6.95
N ALA A 338 19.94 -7.78 -7.61
CA ALA A 338 19.25 -7.53 -8.87
C ALA A 338 18.09 -6.54 -8.73
N LYS A 339 17.41 -6.50 -7.57
CA LYS A 339 16.35 -5.51 -7.28
C LYS A 339 16.91 -4.15 -6.89
N ILE A 340 18.06 -4.10 -6.24
CA ILE A 340 18.71 -2.87 -5.78
C ILE A 340 19.42 -2.14 -6.94
N ARG A 341 20.07 -2.88 -7.84
CA ARG A 341 20.94 -2.30 -8.87
C ARG A 341 20.28 -1.21 -9.73
N PRO A 342 19.02 -1.36 -10.20
CA PRO A 342 18.34 -0.36 -11.02
C PRO A 342 18.12 0.99 -10.31
N LEU A 343 18.17 1.03 -8.98
CA LEU A 343 17.97 2.24 -8.17
C LEU A 343 19.24 3.09 -8.03
N ALA A 344 20.26 2.85 -8.89
CA ALA A 344 21.51 3.59 -8.94
C ALA A 344 22.40 3.53 -7.67
N HIS A 345 22.21 2.52 -6.82
CA HIS A 345 23.13 2.23 -5.70
C HIS A 345 24.37 1.46 -6.16
N ARG A 346 25.48 1.66 -5.46
CA ARG A 346 26.70 0.85 -5.64
C ARG A 346 26.56 -0.42 -4.81
N ILE A 347 26.81 -1.57 -5.41
CA ILE A 347 26.69 -2.88 -4.74
C ILE A 347 28.07 -3.52 -4.65
N VAL A 348 28.43 -4.01 -3.47
CA VAL A 348 29.63 -4.81 -3.21
C VAL A 348 29.20 -6.20 -2.74
N ALA A 349 29.40 -7.22 -3.56
CA ALA A 349 29.04 -8.60 -3.27
C ALA A 349 30.21 -9.35 -2.63
N PHE A 350 29.91 -10.16 -1.62
CA PHE A 350 30.86 -11.07 -1.00
C PHE A 350 30.15 -12.35 -0.53
N ASP A 351 30.78 -13.51 -0.71
CA ASP A 351 30.29 -14.78 -0.21
C ASP A 351 31.43 -15.59 0.40
N PHE A 352 31.17 -16.24 1.54
CA PHE A 352 32.18 -17.03 2.26
C PHE A 352 32.37 -18.45 1.69
N LEU A 353 31.36 -18.96 0.98
CA LEU A 353 31.26 -20.36 0.61
C LEU A 353 31.53 -20.58 -0.87
N SER A 354 31.21 -19.60 -1.70
CA SER A 354 31.29 -19.71 -3.17
C SER A 354 31.95 -18.50 -3.79
N ASP A 355 32.64 -18.71 -4.91
CA ASP A 355 33.04 -17.62 -5.79
C ASP A 355 31.79 -16.96 -6.40
N CYS A 356 31.64 -15.66 -6.18
CA CYS A 356 30.52 -14.86 -6.67
C CYS A 356 30.89 -13.90 -7.82
N HIS A 357 32.11 -13.97 -8.39
CA HIS A 357 32.57 -13.09 -9.47
C HIS A 357 31.66 -13.11 -10.70
N ALA A 358 31.30 -14.30 -11.18
CA ALA A 358 30.42 -14.44 -12.35
C ALA A 358 29.00 -13.90 -12.10
N ALA A 359 28.43 -14.17 -10.92
CA ALA A 359 27.09 -13.70 -10.55
C ALA A 359 27.07 -12.19 -10.31
N GLY A 360 28.10 -11.65 -9.66
CA GLY A 360 28.27 -10.22 -9.44
C GLY A 360 28.41 -9.45 -10.75
N ALA A 361 29.23 -9.95 -11.68
CA ALA A 361 29.39 -9.36 -13.00
C ALA A 361 28.07 -9.33 -13.80
N ALA A 362 27.27 -10.39 -13.74
CA ALA A 362 25.97 -10.46 -14.42
C ALA A 362 24.96 -9.42 -13.91
N ILE A 363 25.04 -9.07 -12.62
CA ILE A 363 24.17 -8.05 -11.99
C ILE A 363 24.80 -6.65 -12.08
N GLY A 364 26.09 -6.55 -12.39
CA GLY A 364 26.85 -5.30 -12.36
C GLY A 364 27.16 -4.81 -10.95
N ALA A 365 27.45 -5.75 -10.03
CA ALA A 365 27.96 -5.50 -8.68
C ALA A 365 29.50 -5.63 -8.66
N ASP A 366 30.17 -4.81 -7.84
CA ASP A 366 31.57 -5.01 -7.50
C ASP A 366 31.68 -6.29 -6.65
N VAL A 367 32.75 -7.07 -6.80
CA VAL A 367 32.94 -8.31 -6.03
C VAL A 367 34.20 -8.19 -5.20
N ALA A 368 34.06 -8.46 -3.90
CA ALA A 368 35.15 -8.46 -2.93
C ALA A 368 35.70 -9.88 -2.76
N ASP A 369 37.02 -10.04 -2.61
CA ASP A 369 37.67 -11.34 -2.40
C ASP A 369 37.80 -11.68 -0.90
N SER A 370 37.72 -10.67 -0.04
CA SER A 370 37.82 -10.81 1.41
C SER A 370 36.88 -9.85 2.14
N LEU A 371 36.64 -10.12 3.43
CA LEU A 371 35.93 -9.16 4.30
C LEU A 371 36.64 -7.80 4.34
N ASP A 372 37.98 -7.78 4.34
CA ASP A 372 38.72 -6.52 4.42
C ASP A 372 38.52 -5.67 3.15
N ASP A 373 38.35 -6.31 1.99
CA ASP A 373 37.98 -5.63 0.74
C ASP A 373 36.56 -5.04 0.80
N VAL A 374 35.62 -5.74 1.45
CA VAL A 374 34.26 -5.22 1.70
C VAL A 374 34.32 -3.92 2.49
N PHE A 375 35.10 -3.88 3.58
CA PHE A 375 35.22 -2.66 4.39
C PHE A 375 36.05 -1.56 3.72
N THR A 376 37.02 -1.93 2.87
CA THR A 376 37.79 -0.98 2.05
C THR A 376 36.92 -0.24 1.04
N ALA A 377 35.79 -0.84 0.63
CA ALA A 377 34.81 -0.18 -0.22
C ALA A 377 33.97 0.90 0.50
N HIS A 378 34.15 1.08 1.82
CA HIS A 378 33.43 2.03 2.67
C HIS A 378 31.90 1.92 2.55
N PRO A 379 31.31 0.76 2.90
CA PRO A 379 29.88 0.55 2.78
C PRO A 379 29.10 1.43 3.76
N ASP A 380 28.02 2.04 3.27
CA ASP A 380 27.01 2.69 4.11
C ASP A 380 26.14 1.64 4.80
N VAL A 381 25.79 0.59 4.04
CA VAL A 381 24.93 -0.50 4.50
C VAL A 381 25.60 -1.83 4.24
N ILE A 382 25.59 -2.71 5.23
CA ILE A 382 25.99 -4.12 5.08
C ILE A 382 24.74 -4.97 5.28
N VAL A 383 24.30 -5.66 4.25
CA VAL A 383 23.22 -6.64 4.28
C VAL A 383 23.80 -8.04 4.47
N VAL A 384 23.38 -8.73 5.51
CA VAL A 384 23.79 -10.10 5.83
C VAL A 384 22.70 -11.06 5.34
N ALA A 385 22.91 -11.60 4.14
CA ALA A 385 22.00 -12.46 3.39
C ALA A 385 22.46 -13.94 3.38
N VAL A 386 22.74 -14.48 4.57
CA VAL A 386 23.15 -15.88 4.75
C VAL A 386 22.01 -16.73 5.34
N SER A 387 22.22 -18.05 5.44
CA SER A 387 21.25 -18.91 6.12
C SER A 387 21.15 -18.55 7.62
N ILE A 388 19.97 -18.76 8.21
CA ILE A 388 19.74 -18.54 9.65
C ILE A 388 20.75 -19.33 10.49
N LEU A 389 21.09 -20.55 10.05
CA LEU A 389 22.04 -21.44 10.73
C LEU A 389 23.47 -20.89 10.74
N SER A 390 23.87 -20.15 9.71
CA SER A 390 25.22 -19.59 9.58
C SER A 390 25.33 -18.15 10.07
N PHE A 391 24.20 -17.51 10.40
CA PHE A 391 24.14 -16.08 10.71
C PHE A 391 25.05 -15.70 11.89
N GLN A 392 24.99 -16.45 12.98
CA GLN A 392 25.79 -16.19 14.17
C GLN A 392 27.30 -16.22 13.88
N ASP A 393 27.77 -17.22 13.14
CA ASP A 393 29.19 -17.36 12.78
C ASP A 393 29.66 -16.20 11.89
N VAL A 394 28.80 -15.73 10.99
CA VAL A 394 29.10 -14.59 10.10
C VAL A 394 29.16 -13.29 10.89
N ILE A 395 28.22 -13.04 11.81
CA ILE A 395 28.29 -11.87 12.70
C ILE A 395 29.53 -11.93 13.59
N GLY A 396 29.88 -13.10 14.10
CA GLY A 396 31.13 -13.30 14.85
C GLY A 396 32.36 -12.89 14.03
N LYS A 397 32.45 -13.30 12.76
CA LYS A 397 33.55 -12.89 11.86
C LYS A 397 33.57 -11.40 11.56
N LEU A 398 32.41 -10.76 11.43
CA LEU A 398 32.27 -9.32 11.21
C LEU A 398 32.71 -8.51 12.42
N ALA A 399 32.36 -8.96 13.63
CA ALA A 399 32.73 -8.30 14.88
C ALA A 399 34.24 -8.36 15.20
N LEU A 400 34.99 -9.25 14.55
CA LEU A 400 36.43 -9.36 14.76
C LEU A 400 37.22 -8.23 14.10
N GLY A 401 38.28 -7.79 14.79
CA GLY A 401 39.27 -6.84 14.27
C GLY A 401 38.81 -5.38 14.31
N ASP A 402 39.59 -4.52 13.66
CA ASP A 402 39.45 -3.06 13.75
C ASP A 402 38.67 -2.44 12.58
N ARG A 403 37.94 -3.27 11.83
CA ARG A 403 37.28 -2.90 10.56
C ARG A 403 36.30 -1.73 10.69
N TYR A 404 35.59 -1.65 11.81
CA TYR A 404 34.66 -0.56 12.08
C TYR A 404 35.34 0.74 12.55
N ARG A 405 36.61 0.69 13.02
CA ARG A 405 37.34 1.91 13.40
C ARG A 405 37.69 2.78 12.19
N THR A 406 38.01 2.15 11.07
CA THR A 406 38.42 2.84 9.83
C THR A 406 37.23 3.21 8.93
N THR A 407 36.12 2.47 9.04
CA THR A 407 34.97 2.61 8.13
C THR A 407 33.95 3.65 8.63
N GLY A 408 33.94 3.95 9.92
CA GLY A 408 32.98 4.88 10.53
C GLY A 408 31.66 4.20 10.91
N SER A 409 30.57 4.97 10.96
CA SER A 409 29.23 4.44 11.26
C SER A 409 28.66 3.72 10.04
N VAL A 410 28.17 2.50 10.24
CA VAL A 410 27.62 1.61 9.20
C VAL A 410 26.29 1.08 9.69
N LEU A 411 25.33 0.91 8.78
CA LEU A 411 24.07 0.23 9.05
C LEU A 411 24.21 -1.26 8.72
N LEU A 412 24.04 -2.13 9.72
CA LEU A 412 24.01 -3.57 9.55
C LEU A 412 22.56 -4.05 9.46
N VAL A 413 22.26 -4.78 8.39
CA VAL A 413 20.90 -5.23 8.06
C VAL A 413 20.87 -6.74 7.94
N ASP A 414 19.95 -7.40 8.64
CA ASP A 414 19.63 -8.81 8.38
C ASP A 414 18.38 -8.94 7.50
N VAL A 415 18.30 -10.02 6.71
CA VAL A 415 17.15 -10.34 5.84
C VAL A 415 16.56 -11.72 6.16
N LEU A 416 16.77 -12.23 7.37
CA LEU A 416 16.36 -13.58 7.75
C LEU A 416 14.84 -13.71 7.93
N SER A 417 14.32 -14.94 7.90
CA SER A 417 12.89 -15.18 8.09
C SER A 417 12.41 -15.26 9.54
N VAL A 418 13.31 -15.12 10.51
CA VAL A 418 13.03 -15.00 11.95
C VAL A 418 13.73 -13.76 12.46
N LYS A 419 13.17 -13.05 13.45
CA LYS A 419 13.66 -11.72 13.88
C LYS A 419 14.22 -11.70 15.30
N ALA A 420 13.66 -12.47 16.24
CA ALA A 420 14.18 -12.51 17.60
C ALA A 420 15.64 -13.01 17.61
N HIS A 421 15.95 -14.06 16.84
CA HIS A 421 17.30 -14.62 16.77
C HIS A 421 18.35 -13.64 16.20
N PRO A 422 18.21 -13.06 14.99
CA PRO A 422 19.21 -12.11 14.51
C PRO A 422 19.34 -10.87 15.39
N ARG A 423 18.24 -10.38 15.96
CA ARG A 423 18.27 -9.26 16.92
C ARG A 423 19.17 -9.57 18.12
N GLU A 424 18.99 -10.73 18.74
CA GLU A 424 19.83 -11.18 19.86
C GLU A 424 21.30 -11.35 19.45
N VAL A 425 21.56 -11.96 18.29
CA VAL A 425 22.92 -12.17 17.77
C VAL A 425 23.63 -10.84 17.53
N LEU A 426 22.97 -9.89 16.86
CA LEU A 426 23.52 -8.58 16.51
C LEU A 426 23.82 -7.73 17.75
N LEU A 427 22.95 -7.78 18.76
CA LEU A 427 23.17 -7.09 20.03
C LEU A 427 24.23 -7.77 20.92
N GLY A 428 24.35 -9.10 20.84
CA GLY A 428 25.17 -9.90 21.75
C GLY A 428 26.62 -10.16 21.32
N HIS A 429 26.97 -10.03 20.04
CA HIS A 429 28.29 -10.42 19.51
C HIS A 429 29.37 -9.32 19.56
N GLY A 430 29.20 -8.31 20.42
CA GLY A 430 30.25 -7.30 20.65
C GLY A 430 30.47 -6.31 19.50
N LEU A 431 29.47 -6.11 18.64
CA LEU A 431 29.53 -5.07 17.61
C LEU A 431 29.68 -3.68 18.27
N PRO A 432 30.57 -2.81 17.75
CA PRO A 432 30.79 -1.49 18.32
C PRO A 432 29.49 -0.68 18.43
N GLU A 433 29.43 0.22 19.41
CA GLU A 433 28.28 1.10 19.55
C GLU A 433 28.07 1.99 18.32
N SER A 434 29.09 2.29 17.52
CA SER A 434 28.94 3.08 16.30
C SER A 434 28.16 2.40 15.16
N VAL A 435 27.88 1.09 15.28
CA VAL A 435 27.16 0.30 14.29
C VAL A 435 25.66 0.38 14.56
N ASP A 436 24.92 0.85 13.56
CA ASP A 436 23.46 0.82 13.57
C ASP A 436 22.95 -0.56 13.12
N ILE A 437 21.81 -0.98 13.66
CA ILE A 437 21.22 -2.30 13.47
C ILE A 437 19.77 -2.13 13.05
N LEU A 438 19.43 -2.74 11.91
CA LEU A 438 18.09 -2.82 11.38
C LEU A 438 17.78 -4.28 11.05
N CYS A 439 16.73 -4.83 11.65
CA CYS A 439 16.28 -6.16 11.33
C CYS A 439 15.19 -6.09 10.26
N THR A 440 15.29 -6.85 9.17
CA THR A 440 14.30 -6.81 8.07
C THR A 440 13.89 -8.18 7.59
N HIS A 441 12.65 -8.38 7.18
CA HIS A 441 12.20 -9.60 6.54
C HIS A 441 11.37 -9.26 5.31
N PRO A 442 11.95 -9.36 4.11
CA PRO A 442 11.16 -9.38 2.89
C PRO A 442 10.29 -10.64 2.92
N MET A 443 8.96 -10.51 3.03
CA MET A 443 8.03 -11.67 3.09
C MET A 443 7.83 -12.32 1.72
N PHE A 444 8.85 -12.21 0.86
CA PHE A 444 8.88 -12.63 -0.52
C PHE A 444 10.31 -12.99 -0.93
N GLY A 445 10.43 -13.78 -1.99
CA GLY A 445 11.70 -14.22 -2.51
C GLY A 445 11.72 -14.26 -4.04
N PRO A 446 12.72 -14.92 -4.63
CA PRO A 446 12.91 -14.95 -6.07
C PRO A 446 11.69 -15.43 -6.87
N GLN A 447 10.87 -16.30 -6.28
CA GLN A 447 9.67 -16.85 -6.91
C GLN A 447 8.48 -15.87 -6.83
N SER A 448 8.17 -15.36 -5.65
CA SER A 448 7.02 -14.48 -5.43
C SER A 448 7.23 -13.05 -5.97
N ALA A 449 8.49 -12.59 -6.04
CA ALA A 449 8.86 -11.28 -6.56
C ALA A 449 9.60 -11.36 -7.91
N ALA A 450 9.35 -12.41 -8.69
CA ALA A 450 9.96 -12.60 -10.01
C ALA A 450 9.65 -11.42 -10.96
N VAL A 451 8.41 -10.92 -10.91
CA VAL A 451 7.92 -9.86 -11.80
C VAL A 451 7.96 -8.48 -11.12
N SER A 452 7.35 -8.34 -9.93
CA SER A 452 7.27 -7.07 -9.20
C SER A 452 7.36 -7.31 -7.68
N CYS A 453 7.80 -6.29 -6.94
CA CYS A 453 7.71 -6.27 -5.47
C CYS A 453 6.51 -5.44 -4.97
N GLU A 454 5.72 -4.88 -5.88
CA GLU A 454 4.59 -4.01 -5.58
C GLU A 454 3.53 -4.73 -4.71
N GLY A 455 3.16 -4.09 -3.59
CA GLY A 455 2.21 -4.62 -2.61
C GLY A 455 2.75 -5.76 -1.73
N LEU A 456 3.95 -6.29 -2.00
CA LEU A 456 4.50 -7.39 -1.21
C LEU A 456 4.98 -6.88 0.16
N PRO A 457 4.67 -7.58 1.27
CA PRO A 457 5.04 -7.11 2.60
C PRO A 457 6.55 -7.13 2.82
N PHE A 458 7.09 -6.05 3.35
CA PHE A 458 8.46 -5.93 3.81
C PHE A 458 8.46 -5.49 5.26
N VAL A 459 8.80 -6.42 6.16
CA VAL A 459 8.78 -6.17 7.60
C VAL A 459 10.13 -5.60 8.05
N TYR A 460 10.12 -4.65 8.97
CA TYR A 460 11.35 -4.13 9.56
C TYR A 460 11.20 -3.71 11.04
N ASP A 461 12.31 -3.81 11.78
CA ASP A 461 12.47 -3.45 13.19
C ASP A 461 13.76 -2.61 13.35
N PRO A 462 13.65 -1.29 13.58
CA PRO A 462 14.80 -0.42 13.86
C PRO A 462 15.42 -0.67 15.26
N VAL A 463 16.16 -1.77 15.42
CA VAL A 463 16.69 -2.23 16.72
C VAL A 463 17.63 -1.23 17.39
N ARG A 464 18.58 -0.67 16.63
CA ARG A 464 19.54 0.32 17.14
C ARG A 464 19.93 1.27 16.01
N VAL A 465 19.20 2.35 15.81
CA VAL A 465 19.46 3.32 14.73
C VAL A 465 19.73 4.70 15.31
N ARG A 466 20.97 5.18 15.18
CA ARG A 466 21.37 6.54 15.57
C ARG A 466 21.42 7.48 14.37
N ASP A 467 21.84 6.97 13.22
CA ASP A 467 21.84 7.69 11.94
C ASP A 467 20.60 7.33 11.13
N SER A 468 19.58 8.20 11.20
CA SER A 468 18.33 8.01 10.48
C SER A 468 18.48 8.13 8.96
N TYR A 469 19.57 8.69 8.45
CA TYR A 469 19.76 8.89 7.01
C TYR A 469 19.99 7.56 6.28
N ARG A 470 20.93 6.73 6.77
CA ARG A 470 21.25 5.43 6.13
C ARG A 470 20.07 4.46 6.24
N CYS A 471 19.45 4.40 7.42
CA CYS A 471 18.28 3.55 7.65
C CYS A 471 17.12 3.94 6.73
N LYS A 472 16.79 5.24 6.68
CA LYS A 472 15.74 5.73 5.80
C LYS A 472 16.08 5.49 4.33
N GLY A 473 17.31 5.77 3.91
CA GLY A 473 17.76 5.54 2.53
C GLY A 473 17.63 4.07 2.12
N PHE A 474 18.01 3.14 3.00
CA PHE A 474 17.86 1.70 2.74
C PHE A 474 16.38 1.28 2.65
N LEU A 475 15.53 1.73 3.57
CA LEU A 475 14.10 1.40 3.55
C LEU A 475 13.36 2.04 2.36
N ASP A 476 13.75 3.27 1.98
CA ASP A 476 13.17 3.99 0.84
C ASP A 476 13.39 3.26 -0.49
N MET A 477 14.45 2.44 -0.60
CA MET A 477 14.65 1.59 -1.78
C MET A 477 13.51 0.60 -1.98
N PHE A 478 13.06 -0.05 -0.90
CA PHE A 478 11.94 -1.00 -0.98
C PHE A 478 10.60 -0.29 -1.12
N ARG A 479 10.46 0.93 -0.58
CA ARG A 479 9.30 1.80 -0.89
C ARG A 479 9.22 2.13 -2.37
N GLN A 480 10.34 2.46 -3.01
CA GLN A 480 10.41 2.74 -4.45
C GLN A 480 10.11 1.51 -5.31
N LEU A 481 10.41 0.31 -4.81
CA LEU A 481 10.01 -0.95 -5.43
C LEU A 481 8.52 -1.30 -5.21
N GLY A 482 7.77 -0.44 -4.51
CA GLY A 482 6.34 -0.61 -4.25
C GLY A 482 6.00 -1.56 -3.11
N CYS A 483 6.98 -1.97 -2.29
CA CYS A 483 6.73 -2.87 -1.17
C CYS A 483 5.78 -2.24 -0.14
N SER A 484 4.90 -3.06 0.45
CA SER A 484 4.12 -2.67 1.62
C SER A 484 4.99 -2.75 2.86
N MET A 485 5.49 -1.59 3.31
CA MET A 485 6.42 -1.50 4.44
C MET A 485 5.68 -1.65 5.77
N VAL A 486 6.09 -2.61 6.59
CA VAL A 486 5.46 -2.91 7.88
C VAL A 486 6.48 -2.80 8.99
N GLU A 487 6.36 -1.75 9.81
CA GLU A 487 7.18 -1.60 11.02
C GLU A 487 6.58 -2.40 12.16
N MET A 488 7.37 -3.29 12.77
CA MET A 488 6.95 -4.02 13.97
C MET A 488 8.14 -4.58 14.74
N SER A 489 7.95 -4.88 16.02
CA SER A 489 9.02 -5.47 16.82
C SER A 489 9.37 -6.89 16.34
N SER A 490 10.64 -7.27 16.53
CA SER A 490 11.14 -8.62 16.26
C SER A 490 10.31 -9.72 16.95
N GLU A 491 9.85 -9.46 18.17
CA GLU A 491 9.04 -10.40 18.94
C GLU A 491 7.62 -10.54 18.38
N GLU A 492 6.99 -9.44 17.96
CA GLU A 492 5.67 -9.45 17.32
C GLU A 492 5.72 -10.15 15.95
N HIS A 493 6.76 -9.85 15.16
CA HIS A 493 7.00 -10.52 13.89
C HIS A 493 7.04 -12.05 14.09
N ASP A 494 7.87 -12.55 15.00
CA ASP A 494 8.04 -14.00 15.16
C ASP A 494 6.76 -14.67 15.70
N ALA A 495 5.96 -13.98 16.50
CA ALA A 495 4.66 -14.46 16.93
C ALA A 495 3.69 -14.67 15.75
N ILE A 496 3.65 -13.72 14.81
CA ILE A 496 2.82 -13.81 13.61
C ILE A 496 3.40 -14.81 12.60
N ALA A 497 4.72 -14.81 12.39
CA ALA A 497 5.40 -15.71 11.47
C ALA A 497 5.24 -17.18 11.88
N ALA A 498 5.13 -17.48 13.17
CA ALA A 498 4.84 -18.84 13.64
C ALA A 498 3.45 -19.32 13.16
N SER A 499 2.42 -18.47 13.27
CA SER A 499 1.05 -18.81 12.90
C SER A 499 0.72 -18.62 11.42
N THR A 500 1.66 -18.09 10.62
CA THR A 500 1.51 -17.85 9.18
C THR A 500 2.59 -18.59 8.38
N GLN A 501 3.83 -18.13 8.42
CA GLN A 501 4.94 -18.71 7.65
C GLN A 501 5.26 -20.16 8.07
N PHE A 502 5.53 -20.40 9.35
CA PHE A 502 5.91 -21.74 9.82
C PHE A 502 4.80 -22.76 9.56
N ILE A 503 3.54 -22.40 9.83
CA ILE A 503 2.42 -23.31 9.61
C ILE A 503 2.19 -23.62 8.12
N THR A 504 2.38 -22.63 7.24
CA THR A 504 2.31 -22.82 5.78
C THR A 504 3.39 -23.77 5.30
N HIS A 505 4.64 -23.57 5.72
CA HIS A 505 5.74 -24.49 5.40
C HIS A 505 5.55 -25.90 5.96
N PHE A 506 5.09 -26.00 7.22
CA PHE A 506 4.81 -27.28 7.87
C PHE A 506 3.73 -28.04 7.10
N THR A 507 2.62 -27.38 6.80
CA THR A 507 1.48 -27.98 6.08
C THR A 507 1.89 -28.44 4.69
N GLY A 508 2.60 -27.61 3.93
CA GLY A 508 3.09 -27.99 2.60
C GLY A 508 4.01 -29.21 2.63
N ARG A 509 4.91 -29.31 3.62
CA ARG A 509 5.78 -30.49 3.80
C ARG A 509 5.04 -31.73 4.28
N VAL A 510 4.00 -31.59 5.10
CA VAL A 510 3.13 -32.73 5.46
C VAL A 510 2.40 -33.25 4.22
N LEU A 511 1.83 -32.36 3.41
CA LEU A 511 1.14 -32.71 2.17
C LEU A 511 2.09 -33.34 1.14
N SER A 512 3.37 -32.92 1.11
CA SER A 512 4.36 -33.52 0.20
C SER A 512 4.63 -35.00 0.50
N GLN A 513 4.52 -35.43 1.76
CA GLN A 513 4.64 -36.85 2.15
C GLN A 513 3.54 -37.72 1.54
N LEU A 514 2.37 -37.15 1.25
CA LEU A 514 1.27 -37.87 0.59
C LEU A 514 1.52 -38.09 -0.91
N ARG A 515 2.58 -37.49 -1.48
CA ARG A 515 2.94 -37.59 -2.90
C ARG A 515 1.76 -37.29 -3.83
N LEU A 516 1.03 -36.22 -3.50
CA LEU A 516 -0.17 -35.79 -4.23
C LEU A 516 0.14 -35.59 -5.72
N LYS A 517 -0.75 -36.10 -6.58
CA LYS A 517 -0.65 -35.93 -8.04
C LYS A 517 -1.91 -35.27 -8.59
N PRO A 518 -1.79 -34.40 -9.61
CA PRO A 518 -2.94 -33.92 -10.35
C PRO A 518 -3.77 -35.09 -10.90
N SER A 519 -5.09 -34.93 -10.93
CA SER A 519 -6.02 -35.90 -11.53
C SER A 519 -7.06 -35.18 -12.38
N ALA A 520 -7.74 -35.92 -13.26
CA ALA A 520 -8.79 -35.36 -14.12
C ALA A 520 -9.99 -34.79 -13.35
N ILE A 521 -10.16 -35.19 -12.09
CA ILE A 521 -11.21 -34.70 -11.19
C ILE A 521 -10.68 -33.71 -10.14
N ALA A 522 -9.43 -33.26 -10.27
CA ALA A 522 -8.83 -32.33 -9.33
C ALA A 522 -9.64 -31.03 -9.25
N THR A 523 -10.16 -30.74 -8.06
CA THR A 523 -10.85 -29.49 -7.79
C THR A 523 -9.83 -28.35 -7.68
N ARG A 524 -10.30 -27.10 -7.83
CA ARG A 524 -9.43 -25.93 -7.64
C ARG A 524 -8.77 -25.92 -6.26
N GLY A 525 -9.49 -26.32 -5.21
CA GLY A 525 -8.93 -26.43 -3.86
C GLY A 525 -7.75 -27.41 -3.81
N PHE A 526 -7.84 -28.54 -4.52
CA PHE A 526 -6.73 -29.50 -4.62
C PHE A 526 -5.53 -28.92 -5.38
N LEU A 527 -5.76 -28.15 -6.44
CA LEU A 527 -4.67 -27.47 -7.16
C LEU A 527 -3.93 -26.47 -6.27
N MET A 528 -4.63 -25.73 -5.41
CA MET A 528 -4.00 -24.84 -4.43
C MET A 528 -3.11 -25.60 -3.43
N LEU A 529 -3.48 -26.82 -3.05
CA LEU A 529 -2.62 -27.67 -2.21
C LEU A 529 -1.35 -28.09 -2.95
N LEU A 530 -1.45 -28.41 -4.25
CA LEU A 530 -0.28 -28.71 -5.07
C LEU A 530 0.63 -27.48 -5.24
N ASP A 531 0.07 -26.28 -5.38
CA ASP A 531 0.82 -25.03 -5.42
C ASP A 531 1.51 -24.75 -4.08
N LEU A 532 0.81 -24.95 -2.96
CA LEU A 532 1.37 -24.84 -1.62
C LEU A 532 2.58 -25.79 -1.45
N VAL A 533 2.44 -27.06 -1.84
CA VAL A 533 3.53 -28.05 -1.80
C VAL A 533 4.71 -27.57 -2.66
N ARG A 534 4.45 -27.14 -3.89
CA ARG A 534 5.50 -26.67 -4.82
C ARG A 534 6.27 -25.48 -4.24
N ASN A 535 5.57 -24.46 -3.74
CA ASN A 535 6.19 -23.24 -3.24
C ASN A 535 6.99 -23.51 -1.96
N THR A 536 6.41 -24.22 -0.98
CA THR A 536 7.06 -24.44 0.33
C THR A 536 8.19 -25.47 0.29
N CYS A 537 8.15 -26.43 -0.63
CA CYS A 537 9.19 -27.45 -0.80
C CYS A 537 10.28 -27.03 -1.78
N ALA A 538 10.10 -25.92 -2.50
CA ALA A 538 11.20 -25.32 -3.27
C ALA A 538 12.26 -24.69 -2.36
N ASP A 539 11.86 -24.28 -1.15
CA ASP A 539 12.78 -23.83 -0.11
C ASP A 539 13.50 -25.01 0.57
N SER A 540 14.76 -24.78 0.98
CA SER A 540 15.60 -25.80 1.63
C SER A 540 15.01 -26.33 2.95
N ASP A 541 15.31 -27.59 3.27
CA ASP A 541 14.96 -28.17 4.57
C ASP A 541 15.69 -27.51 5.73
N ASP A 542 16.89 -26.97 5.50
CA ASP A 542 17.62 -26.18 6.47
C ASP A 542 16.87 -24.91 6.87
N LEU A 543 16.27 -24.20 5.91
CA LEU A 543 15.41 -23.04 6.19
C LEU A 543 14.23 -23.46 7.06
N PHE A 544 13.52 -24.53 6.68
CA PHE A 544 12.37 -25.00 7.43
C PHE A 544 12.73 -25.43 8.86
N TYR A 545 13.83 -26.17 9.02
CA TYR A 545 14.36 -26.52 10.33
C TYR A 545 14.69 -25.27 11.15
N ALA A 546 15.31 -24.27 10.53
CA ALA A 546 15.63 -23.02 11.20
C ALA A 546 14.40 -22.20 11.62
N LEU A 547 13.35 -22.15 10.79
CA LEU A 547 12.05 -21.54 11.16
C LEU A 547 11.45 -22.18 12.42
N TYR A 548 11.64 -23.50 12.59
CA TYR A 548 11.24 -24.19 13.82
C TYR A 548 12.18 -23.89 15.00
N ARG A 549 13.49 -23.98 14.77
CA ARG A 549 14.50 -23.94 15.83
C ARG A 549 14.70 -22.55 16.42
N PHE A 550 14.59 -21.50 15.61
CA PHE A 550 14.94 -20.13 15.99
C PHE A 550 13.75 -19.20 16.19
N ASN A 551 12.53 -19.63 15.85
CA ASN A 551 11.32 -18.94 16.27
C ASN A 551 10.80 -19.57 17.58
N PRO A 552 10.79 -18.85 18.71
CA PRO A 552 10.38 -19.39 20.00
C PRO A 552 8.92 -19.90 20.05
N ARG A 553 8.08 -19.46 19.11
CA ARG A 553 6.64 -19.78 19.08
C ARG A 553 6.30 -20.98 18.19
N SER A 554 7.22 -21.40 17.30
CA SER A 554 6.98 -22.52 16.38
C SER A 554 6.66 -23.84 17.09
N GLY A 555 7.27 -24.12 18.25
CA GLY A 555 7.00 -25.32 19.04
C GLY A 555 5.56 -25.42 19.53
N ALA A 556 5.02 -24.32 20.06
CA ALA A 556 3.63 -24.25 20.50
C ALA A 556 2.66 -24.39 19.32
N GLN A 557 2.98 -23.76 18.18
CA GLN A 557 2.19 -23.87 16.97
C GLN A 557 2.13 -25.31 16.43
N LEU A 558 3.25 -26.02 16.43
CA LEU A 558 3.32 -27.42 16.02
C LEU A 558 2.45 -28.32 16.93
N ALA A 559 2.50 -28.09 18.24
CA ALA A 559 1.66 -28.82 19.19
C ALA A 559 0.16 -28.55 18.95
N ALA A 560 -0.21 -27.29 18.70
CA ALA A 560 -1.58 -26.91 18.37
C ALA A 560 -2.07 -27.56 17.07
N PHE A 561 -1.23 -27.60 16.03
CA PHE A 561 -1.55 -28.25 14.76
C PHE A 561 -1.79 -29.75 14.94
N ARG A 562 -0.92 -30.46 15.68
CA ARG A 562 -1.10 -31.89 15.97
C ARG A 562 -2.43 -32.16 16.68
N LYS A 563 -2.76 -31.33 17.68
CA LYS A 563 -4.02 -31.43 18.40
C LYS A 563 -5.23 -31.18 17.49
N ALA A 564 -5.14 -30.23 16.56
CA ALA A 564 -6.19 -29.95 15.58
C ALA A 564 -6.41 -31.13 14.62
N VAL A 565 -5.33 -31.73 14.10
CA VAL A 565 -5.42 -32.94 13.26
C VAL A 565 -6.09 -34.07 14.03
N GLN A 566 -5.63 -34.35 15.25
CA GLN A 566 -6.23 -35.39 16.10
C GLN A 566 -7.72 -35.13 16.34
N HIS A 567 -8.10 -33.89 16.67
CA HIS A 567 -9.49 -33.54 16.90
C HIS A 567 -10.37 -33.78 15.66
N VAL A 568 -9.90 -33.41 14.47
CA VAL A 568 -10.62 -33.66 13.21
C VAL A 568 -10.73 -35.16 12.94
N THR A 569 -9.69 -35.94 13.21
CA THR A 569 -9.73 -37.41 13.11
C THR A 569 -10.77 -38.01 14.05
N GLU A 570 -10.81 -37.57 15.31
CA GLU A 570 -11.79 -38.03 16.30
C GLU A 570 -13.24 -37.72 15.90
N VAL A 571 -13.49 -36.59 15.23
CA VAL A 571 -14.83 -36.24 14.70
C VAL A 571 -15.29 -37.25 13.65
N LEU A 572 -14.41 -37.66 12.73
CA LEU A 572 -14.73 -38.66 11.70
C LEU A 572 -15.00 -40.03 12.34
N GLU A 573 -14.15 -40.45 13.28
CA GLU A 573 -14.31 -41.74 13.98
C GLU A 573 -15.54 -41.81 14.89
N ARG A 574 -16.07 -40.67 15.35
CA ARG A 574 -17.34 -40.61 16.10
C ARG A 574 -18.52 -40.76 15.16
N GLY A 575 -18.49 -40.09 14.01
CA GLY A 575 -19.54 -40.23 12.98
C GLY A 575 -19.72 -41.68 12.52
N ASP A 576 -18.62 -42.42 12.37
CA ASP A 576 -18.67 -43.85 12.01
C ASP A 576 -19.28 -44.71 13.13
N ARG A 577 -18.98 -44.41 14.40
CA ARG A 577 -19.55 -45.12 15.57
C ARG A 577 -21.04 -44.87 15.76
N ASP A 578 -21.49 -43.63 15.57
CA ASP A 578 -22.90 -43.26 15.70
C ASP A 578 -23.76 -43.85 14.56
N GLN A 579 -23.20 -44.01 13.35
CA GLN A 579 -23.87 -44.72 12.25
C GLN A 579 -23.96 -46.24 12.49
N CYS A 580 -22.90 -46.87 13.02
CA CYS A 580 -22.93 -48.29 13.38
C CYS A 580 -23.97 -48.60 14.48
N HIS A 581 -24.05 -47.79 15.54
CA HIS A 581 -25.06 -47.98 16.59
C HIS A 581 -26.50 -47.69 16.12
N GLY A 582 -26.69 -46.77 15.17
CA GLY A 582 -27.99 -46.52 14.54
C GLY A 582 -28.50 -47.69 13.70
N GLN A 583 -27.61 -48.42 13.02
CA GLN A 583 -27.98 -49.60 12.22
C GLN A 583 -28.29 -50.84 13.08
N GLU A 584 -27.55 -51.07 14.17
CA GLU A 584 -27.84 -52.18 15.11
C GLU A 584 -29.18 -51.99 15.85
N SER A 585 -29.53 -50.74 16.17
CA SER A 585 -30.80 -50.40 16.82
C SER A 585 -32.01 -50.59 15.90
N ALA A 586 -31.86 -50.29 14.60
CA ALA A 586 -32.90 -50.49 13.60
C ALA A 586 -33.15 -51.97 13.28
N GLN A 587 -32.08 -52.79 13.25
CA GLN A 587 -32.21 -54.24 13.04
C GLN A 587 -32.86 -54.97 14.21
N GLN A 588 -32.76 -54.47 15.45
CA GLN A 588 -33.46 -55.04 16.61
C GLN A 588 -34.96 -54.69 16.65
N GLN A 589 -35.38 -53.57 16.04
CA GLN A 589 -36.80 -53.19 15.95
C GLN A 589 -37.55 -53.91 14.82
N GLU A 590 -36.90 -54.27 13.71
CA GLU A 590 -37.52 -55.07 12.63
C GLU A 590 -37.62 -56.57 12.96
N GLY A 591 -36.94 -57.05 14.00
CA GLY A 591 -37.01 -58.45 14.46
C GLY A 591 -38.14 -58.77 15.44
N THR A 592 -39.00 -57.80 15.78
CA THR A 592 -40.10 -57.97 16.73
C THR A 592 -41.43 -57.47 16.14
N ILE A 593 -41.87 -58.04 15.00
CA ILE A 593 -43.26 -57.97 14.52
C ILE A 593 -43.69 -59.36 14.06
#